data_AF-A0A939ZT10-F1
#
_entry.id   AF-A0A939ZT10-F1
#
_cell.length_a   1.000
_cell.length_b   1.000
_cell.length_c   1.000
_cell.angle_alpha   90.00
_cell.angle_beta   90.00
_cell.angle_gamma   90.00
#
_symmetry.space_group_name_H-M   'P 1'
#
loop_
_entity.id
_entity.type
_entity.pdbx_description
1 polymer ?
#
loop_
_entity_poly.entity_id
_entity_poly.type
_entity_poly.pdbx_seq_one_letter_code
_entity_poly.pdbx_strand_id
1 'polypeptide(L)'
;MSIFKNRMAAKYKKVFDNADGQTVLADLMRRAGMVGKVAATKNISKGELAFWEGKRACVLEIIQQLGVSDQETVDLYMKGQNDGQ
;
A
#
# COMPACT_ATOMS: atom_id res chain seq x y z
N MET A 1 -17.60 15.35 -7.45
CA MET A 1 -16.28 14.68 -7.55
C MET A 1 -15.52 15.28 -8.74
N SER A 2 -14.28 15.75 -8.59
CA SER A 2 -13.53 16.43 -9.68
C SER A 2 -13.13 15.44 -10.81
N ILE A 3 -13.28 15.87 -12.07
CA ILE A 3 -12.92 15.09 -13.29
C ILE A 3 -11.47 14.59 -13.24
N PHE A 4 -10.56 15.38 -12.64
CA PHE A 4 -9.15 15.03 -12.49
C PHE A 4 -8.95 13.80 -11.59
N LYS A 5 -9.70 13.71 -10.48
CA LYS A 5 -9.63 12.56 -9.55
C LYS A 5 -10.09 11.27 -10.22
N ASN A 6 -11.16 11.33 -11.01
CA ASN A 6 -11.66 10.16 -11.74
C ASN A 6 -10.67 9.67 -12.80
N ARG A 7 -9.95 10.59 -13.46
CA ARG A 7 -8.94 10.22 -14.45
C ARG A 7 -7.74 9.53 -13.80
N MET A 8 -7.32 9.96 -12.61
CA MET A 8 -6.23 9.32 -11.87
C MET A 8 -6.60 7.95 -11.34
N ALA A 9 -7.76 7.81 -10.69
CA ALA A 9 -8.27 6.50 -10.25
C ALA A 9 -8.28 5.47 -11.39
N ALA A 10 -8.77 5.86 -12.59
CA ALA A 10 -8.78 5.00 -13.76
C ALA A 10 -7.37 4.58 -14.23
N LYS A 11 -6.36 5.44 -14.08
CA LYS A 11 -4.96 5.12 -14.42
C LYS A 11 -4.33 4.19 -13.39
N TYR A 12 -4.57 4.43 -12.10
CA TYR A 12 -4.15 3.51 -11.04
C TYR A 12 -4.74 2.13 -11.27
N LYS A 13 -6.05 2.05 -11.50
CA LYS A 13 -6.71 0.78 -11.83
C LYS A 13 -6.06 0.12 -13.04
N LYS A 14 -5.85 0.82 -14.14
CA LYS A 14 -5.18 0.25 -15.32
C LYS A 14 -3.81 -0.36 -15.03
N VAL A 15 -3.01 0.24 -14.14
CA VAL A 15 -1.67 -0.23 -13.78
C VAL A 15 -1.74 -1.47 -12.88
N PHE A 16 -2.63 -1.44 -11.88
CA PHE A 16 -2.65 -2.44 -10.81
C PHE A 16 -3.69 -3.56 -11.02
N ASP A 17 -4.59 -3.49 -12.00
CA ASP A 17 -5.64 -4.50 -12.27
C ASP A 17 -5.15 -5.69 -13.11
N ASN A 18 -3.85 -6.00 -13.04
CA ASN A 18 -3.24 -7.19 -13.65
C ASN A 18 -2.25 -7.84 -12.68
N ALA A 19 -1.83 -9.08 -12.97
CA ALA A 19 -0.99 -9.87 -12.07
C ALA A 19 0.32 -9.16 -11.69
N ASP A 20 1.06 -8.63 -12.68
CA ASP A 20 2.33 -7.93 -12.43
C ASP A 20 2.12 -6.67 -11.58
N GLY A 21 1.05 -5.92 -11.86
CA GLY A 21 0.64 -4.75 -11.09
C GLY A 21 0.37 -5.12 -9.64
N GLN A 22 -0.39 -6.18 -9.39
CA GLN A 22 -0.66 -6.69 -8.03
C GLN A 22 0.64 -7.11 -7.32
N THR A 23 1.57 -7.78 -8.02
CA THR A 23 2.89 -8.12 -7.46
C THR A 23 3.70 -6.88 -7.08
N VAL A 24 3.70 -5.85 -7.92
CA VAL A 24 4.37 -4.57 -7.61
C VAL A 24 3.72 -3.88 -6.41
N LEU A 25 2.38 -3.87 -6.33
CA LEU A 25 1.66 -3.31 -5.19
C LEU A 25 2.03 -4.02 -3.88
N ALA A 26 2.10 -5.35 -3.89
CA ALA A 26 2.52 -6.14 -2.74
C ALA A 26 3.96 -5.81 -2.31
N ASP A 27 4.91 -5.65 -3.24
CA ASP A 27 6.28 -5.23 -2.90
C ASP A 27 6.32 -3.80 -2.33
N LEU A 28 5.50 -2.88 -2.85
CA LEU A 28 5.38 -1.52 -2.30
C LEU A 28 4.85 -1.54 -0.85
N MET A 29 3.80 -2.33 -0.58
CA MET A 29 3.27 -2.54 0.78
C MET A 29 4.35 -3.08 1.71
N ARG A 30 5.13 -4.07 1.27
CA ARG A 30 6.24 -4.66 2.04
C ARG A 30 7.32 -3.62 2.33
N ARG A 31 7.75 -2.86 1.32
CA ARG A 31 8.76 -1.78 1.48
C ARG A 31 8.27 -0.64 2.36
N ALA A 32 6.96 -0.38 2.40
CA ALA A 32 6.35 0.59 3.31
C ALA A 32 6.19 0.06 4.75
N GLY A 33 6.59 -1.18 5.02
CA GLY A 33 6.40 -1.81 6.32
C GLY A 33 4.91 -1.96 6.65
N MET A 34 4.08 -2.14 5.62
CA MET A 34 2.66 -2.45 5.72
C MET A 34 2.40 -3.94 5.60
N VAL A 35 3.39 -4.82 5.45
CA VAL A 35 3.19 -6.27 5.58
C VAL A 35 4.45 -6.87 6.23
N GLY A 36 4.27 -7.94 6.99
CA GLY A 36 5.32 -8.60 7.77
C GLY A 36 5.46 -8.07 9.20
N LYS A 37 6.43 -8.63 9.95
CA LYS A 37 6.71 -8.18 11.32
C LYS A 37 7.12 -6.72 11.29
N VAL A 38 6.27 -5.85 11.86
CA VAL A 38 6.67 -4.50 12.26
C VAL A 38 7.92 -4.70 13.09
N ALA A 39 9.07 -4.24 12.59
CA ALA A 39 10.28 -4.20 13.39
C ALA A 39 9.91 -3.37 14.62
N ALA A 40 9.73 -4.04 15.76
CA ALA A 40 9.45 -3.40 17.03
C ALA A 40 10.75 -2.72 17.47
N THR A 41 11.12 -1.67 16.76
CA THR A 41 12.29 -0.86 17.03
C THR A 41 11.90 0.03 18.18
N LYS A 42 12.20 -0.46 19.39
CA LYS A 42 11.99 0.21 20.67
C LYS A 42 12.58 1.63 20.75
N ASN A 43 13.36 2.09 19.76
CA ASN A 43 14.00 3.40 19.68
C ASN A 43 13.92 4.03 18.26
N ILE A 44 12.75 4.11 17.62
CA ILE A 44 12.57 4.92 16.40
C ILE A 44 12.65 6.41 16.75
N SER A 45 13.46 7.18 16.02
CA SER A 45 13.47 8.65 16.15
C SER A 45 12.20 9.28 15.55
N LYS A 46 11.80 10.47 16.00
CA LYS A 46 10.62 11.17 15.44
C LYS A 46 10.70 11.35 13.91
N GLY A 47 11.90 11.64 13.38
CA GLY A 47 12.10 11.80 11.94
C GLY A 47 11.94 10.49 11.18
N GLU A 48 12.44 9.40 11.74
CA GLU A 48 12.28 8.06 11.15
C GLU A 48 10.81 7.60 11.21
N LEU A 49 10.09 7.90 12.30
CA LEU A 49 8.65 7.64 12.38
C LEU A 49 7.88 8.36 11.27
N ALA A 50 8.10 9.67 11.12
CA ALA A 50 7.44 10.48 10.10
C ALA A 50 7.76 9.98 8.67
N PHE A 51 9.01 9.56 8.43
CA PHE A 51 9.40 8.95 7.16
C PHE A 51 8.62 7.66 6.88
N TRP A 52 8.52 6.77 7.86
CA TRP A 52 7.74 5.53 7.71
C TRP A 52 6.25 5.78 7.51
N GLU A 53 5.67 6.72 8.26
CA GLU A 53 4.27 7.13 8.09
C GLU A 53 4.02 7.71 6.70
N GLY A 54 4.92 8.56 6.18
CA GLY A 54 4.82 9.10 4.82
C GLY A 54 4.84 8.00 3.74
N LYS A 55 5.69 6.98 3.90
CA LYS A 55 5.69 5.83 2.98
C LYS A 55 4.37 5.06 3.00
N ARG A 56 3.81 4.82 4.20
CA ARG A 56 2.52 4.13 4.35
C ARG A 56 1.38 4.94 3.78
N ALA A 57 1.35 6.25 4.02
CA ALA A 57 0.35 7.16 3.49
C ALA A 57 0.31 7.11 1.96
N CYS A 58 1.48 7.12 1.30
CA CYS A 58 1.55 7.03 -0.17
C CYS A 58 0.96 5.72 -0.70
N VAL A 59 1.21 4.58 -0.05
CA VAL A 59 0.64 3.30 -0.47
C VAL A 59 -0.87 3.26 -0.22
N LEU A 60 -1.35 3.80 0.90
CA LEU A 60 -2.78 3.92 1.20
C LEU A 60 -3.51 4.78 0.18
N GLU A 61 -2.90 5.87 -0.29
CA GLU A 61 -3.47 6.69 -1.37
C GLU A 61 -3.64 5.88 -2.66
N ILE A 62 -2.68 5.04 -3.03
CA ILE A 62 -2.80 4.14 -4.18
C ILE A 62 -4.00 3.22 -4.01
N ILE A 63 -4.12 2.57 -2.85
CA ILE A 63 -5.21 1.64 -2.53
C ILE A 63 -6.57 2.35 -2.61
N GLN A 64 -6.67 3.57 -2.08
CA GLN A 64 -7.89 4.39 -2.19
C GLN A 64 -8.23 4.70 -3.66
N GLN A 65 -7.23 4.99 -4.50
CA GLN A 65 -7.46 5.23 -5.94
C GLN A 65 -7.97 3.98 -6.67
N LEU A 66 -7.64 2.78 -6.18
CA LEU A 66 -8.13 1.52 -6.74
C LEU A 66 -9.58 1.22 -6.37
N GLY A 67 -10.17 1.96 -5.43
CA GLY A 67 -11.54 1.74 -4.95
C GLY A 67 -11.69 0.41 -4.21
N VAL A 68 -10.57 -0.11 -3.70
CA VAL A 68 -10.51 -1.33 -2.89
C VAL A 68 -11.15 -1.02 -1.55
N SER A 69 -12.08 -1.87 -1.12
CA SER A 69 -12.72 -1.73 0.19
C SER A 69 -11.70 -1.93 1.33
N ASP A 70 -12.02 -1.42 2.52
CA ASP A 70 -11.19 -1.63 3.71
C ASP A 70 -10.93 -3.13 3.96
N GLN A 71 -11.91 -3.98 3.65
CA GLN A 71 -11.81 -5.43 3.78
C GLN A 71 -10.85 -6.05 2.77
N GLU A 72 -10.95 -5.69 1.49
CA GLU A 72 -10.02 -6.17 0.46
C GLU A 72 -8.58 -5.66 0.68
N THR A 73 -8.43 -4.50 1.32
CA THR A 73 -7.13 -3.96 1.75
C THR A 73 -6.50 -4.83 2.84
N VAL A 74 -7.30 -5.28 3.80
CA VAL A 74 -6.87 -6.25 4.82
C VAL A 74 -6.53 -7.60 4.18
N ASP A 75 -7.29 -8.06 3.19
CA ASP A 75 -6.99 -9.32 2.51
C ASP A 75 -5.69 -9.27 1.71
N LEU A 76 -5.41 -8.14 1.04
CA LEU A 76 -4.11 -7.88 0.38
C LEU A 76 -2.96 -7.83 1.38
N TYR A 77 -3.19 -7.22 2.54
CA TYR A 77 -2.23 -7.23 3.65
C TYR A 77 -1.90 -8.65 4.10
N MET A 78 -2.93 -9.48 4.32
CA MET A 78 -2.77 -10.86 4.81
C MET A 78 -2.11 -11.77 3.76
N LYS A 79 -2.42 -11.60 2.47
CA LYS A 79 -1.73 -12.33 1.38
C LYS A 79 -0.24 -11.97 1.31
N GLY A 80 0.09 -10.69 1.40
CA GLY A 80 1.48 -10.24 1.41
C GLY A 80 2.31 -10.75 2.60
N GLN A 81 1.68 -11.20 3.69
CA GLN A 81 2.38 -11.88 4.80
C GLN A 81 2.72 -13.35 4.50
N ASN A 82 1.88 -14.04 3.70
CA ASN A 82 2.07 -15.46 3.40
C ASN A 82 3.07 -15.69 2.26
N ASP A 83 3.14 -14.79 1.28
CA ASP A 83 4.08 -14.91 0.14
C ASP A 83 5.52 -14.49 0.52
N GLY A 84 5.73 -13.97 1.73
CA GLY A 84 7.03 -13.58 2.27
C GLY A 84 7.70 -14.65 3.15
N GLN A 85 7.17 -15.88 3.18
CA GLN A 85 7.76 -17.05 3.87
C GLN A 85 8.45 -17.99 2.88
#